data_AF-A0A0N1BEH0-F1
#
_entry.id   AF-A0A0N1BEH0-F1
#
_cell.length_a   1.000
_cell.length_b   1.000
_cell.length_c   1.000
_cell.angle_alpha   90.00
_cell.angle_beta   90.00
_cell.angle_gamma   90.00
#
_symmetry.space_group_name_H-M   'P 1'
#
loop_
_entity.id
_entity.type
_entity.pdbx_description
1 polymer ?
#
loop_
_entity_poly.entity_id
_entity_poly.type
_entity_poly.pdbx_seq_one_letter_code
_entity_poly.pdbx_strand_id
1 'polypeptide(L)'
;MARWSSVEELPADVQDELDEAVKRKFTTDALVELAATHGHTITRSAMGRWAKRRRDWHRVVEREKAVRGMSEAVDTDFGGENEKRNRMLLHLARNNLSIIAARMGGEEKLELGDAMGLIKALKDLVVADKVDAERERAIRLEQNQRAAKEAEGELRSRGATEETILAVKTKLLGLKA
;
A
#
# COMPACT_ATOMS: atom_id res chain seq x y z
N MET A 1 28.52 -1.01 -18.10
CA MET A 1 27.18 -0.60 -18.58
C MET A 1 26.38 -1.86 -18.81
N ALA A 2 25.35 -2.10 -17.99
CA ALA A 2 24.46 -3.24 -18.15
C ALA A 2 23.86 -3.17 -19.55
N ARG A 3 24.19 -4.15 -20.39
CA ARG A 3 23.77 -4.15 -21.80
C ARG A 3 22.26 -4.39 -21.83
N TRP A 4 21.50 -3.34 -22.18
CA TRP A 4 20.07 -3.47 -22.51
C TRP A 4 19.88 -4.67 -23.42
N SER A 5 18.87 -5.49 -23.14
CA SER A 5 18.64 -6.66 -24.00
C SER A 5 18.18 -6.13 -25.35
N SER A 6 18.64 -6.73 -26.44
CA SER A 6 18.20 -6.38 -27.81
C SER A 6 16.68 -6.52 -28.00
N VAL A 7 15.96 -7.09 -27.03
CA VAL A 7 14.49 -7.17 -26.98
C VAL A 7 13.85 -5.84 -26.54
N GLU A 8 14.56 -5.03 -25.75
CA GLU A 8 14.08 -3.72 -25.26
C GLU A 8 14.21 -2.62 -26.34
N GLU A 9 14.94 -2.89 -27.42
CA GLU A 9 15.06 -2.04 -28.61
C GLU A 9 13.94 -2.29 -29.64
N LEU A 10 13.10 -3.30 -29.41
CA LEU A 10 11.98 -3.63 -30.31
C LEU A 10 10.89 -2.55 -30.25
N PRO A 11 10.10 -2.39 -31.32
CA PRO A 11 8.88 -1.58 -31.30
C PRO A 11 7.93 -1.98 -30.15
N ALA A 12 7.24 -1.00 -29.58
CA ALA A 12 6.42 -1.19 -28.37
C ALA A 12 5.28 -2.22 -28.57
N ASP A 13 4.68 -2.24 -29.76
CA ASP A 13 3.67 -3.21 -30.17
C ASP A 13 4.20 -4.65 -30.13
N VAL A 14 5.43 -4.88 -30.61
CA VAL A 14 6.08 -6.20 -30.55
C VAL A 14 6.45 -6.57 -29.11
N GLN A 15 6.88 -5.60 -28.30
CA GLN A 15 7.18 -5.85 -26.89
C GLN A 15 5.93 -6.25 -26.09
N ASP A 16 4.79 -5.61 -26.35
CA ASP A 16 3.52 -5.92 -25.69
C ASP A 16 3.03 -7.31 -26.05
N GLU A 17 3.13 -7.71 -27.32
CA GLU A 17 2.76 -9.05 -27.77
C GLU A 17 3.67 -10.14 -27.17
N LEU A 18 4.97 -9.88 -27.08
CA LEU A 18 5.92 -10.74 -26.38
C LEU A 18 5.61 -10.81 -24.87
N ASP A 19 5.19 -9.71 -24.23
CA ASP A 19 4.85 -9.68 -22.80
C ASP A 19 3.58 -10.50 -22.53
N GLU A 20 2.58 -10.41 -23.40
CA GLU A 20 1.38 -11.26 -23.36
C GLU A 20 1.72 -12.75 -23.56
N ALA A 21 2.59 -13.07 -24.51
CA ALA A 21 3.07 -14.44 -24.70
C ALA A 21 3.83 -14.97 -23.47
N VAL A 22 4.58 -14.11 -22.78
CA VAL A 22 5.22 -14.43 -21.50
C VAL A 22 4.18 -14.72 -20.40
N LYS A 23 3.11 -13.90 -20.28
CA LYS A 23 2.00 -14.16 -19.35
C LYS A 23 1.33 -15.51 -19.63
N ARG A 24 1.16 -15.86 -20.90
CA ARG A 24 0.65 -17.17 -21.36
C ARG A 24 1.64 -18.33 -21.21
N LYS A 25 2.81 -18.09 -20.64
CA LYS A 25 3.87 -19.08 -20.34
C LYS A 25 4.47 -19.74 -21.59
N PHE A 26 4.57 -19.01 -22.71
CA PHE A 26 5.22 -19.51 -23.92
C PHE A 26 6.70 -19.87 -23.65
N THR A 27 7.22 -20.85 -24.38
CA THR A 27 8.64 -21.26 -24.29
C THR A 27 9.53 -20.17 -24.89
N THR A 28 10.81 -20.14 -24.47
CA THR A 28 11.77 -19.18 -25.03
C THR A 28 11.90 -19.31 -26.54
N ASP A 29 11.79 -20.53 -27.07
CA ASP A 29 11.89 -20.79 -28.51
C ASP A 29 10.69 -20.22 -29.26
N ALA A 30 9.47 -20.41 -28.72
CA ALA A 30 8.27 -19.81 -29.28
C ALA A 30 8.30 -18.27 -29.24
N LEU A 31 8.93 -17.66 -28.22
CA LEU A 31 9.12 -16.21 -28.15
C LEU A 31 10.12 -15.69 -29.20
N VAL A 32 11.16 -16.47 -29.52
CA VAL A 32 12.10 -16.14 -30.59
C VAL A 32 11.42 -16.23 -31.95
N GLU A 33 10.62 -17.27 -32.17
CA GLU A 33 9.82 -17.43 -33.39
C GLU A 33 8.81 -16.28 -33.55
N LEU A 34 8.14 -15.90 -32.46
CA LEU A 34 7.22 -14.76 -32.46
C LEU A 34 7.94 -13.45 -32.80
N ALA A 35 9.12 -13.18 -32.22
CA ALA A 35 9.89 -11.99 -32.62
C ALA A 35 10.26 -12.04 -34.13
N ALA A 36 10.56 -13.23 -34.67
CA ALA A 36 10.89 -13.41 -36.07
C ALA A 36 9.69 -13.19 -37.01
N THR A 37 8.45 -13.48 -36.60
CA THR A 37 7.25 -13.18 -37.41
C THR A 37 7.03 -11.68 -37.59
N HIS A 38 7.50 -10.85 -36.66
CA HIS A 38 7.52 -9.39 -36.79
C HIS A 38 8.79 -8.87 -37.50
N GLY A 39 9.62 -9.75 -38.06
CA GLY A 39 10.82 -9.37 -38.79
C GLY A 39 12.06 -9.11 -37.92
N HIS A 40 12.04 -9.50 -36.64
CA HIS A 40 13.15 -9.26 -35.72
C HIS A 40 13.85 -10.55 -35.30
N THR A 41 15.16 -10.64 -35.56
CA THR A 41 15.97 -11.79 -35.14
C THR A 41 16.60 -11.55 -33.78
N ILE A 42 16.11 -12.26 -32.76
CA ILE A 42 16.63 -12.19 -31.38
C ILE A 42 17.30 -13.51 -31.02
N THR A 43 18.48 -13.44 -30.39
CA THR A 43 19.14 -14.66 -29.91
C THR A 43 18.38 -15.28 -28.73
N ARG A 44 18.32 -16.62 -28.69
CA ARG A 44 17.66 -17.38 -27.62
C ARG A 44 18.11 -16.97 -26.21
N SER A 45 19.39 -16.65 -26.03
CA SER A 45 19.92 -16.22 -24.72
C SER A 45 19.45 -14.83 -24.31
N ALA A 46 19.34 -13.88 -25.26
CA ALA A 46 18.77 -12.56 -25.01
C ALA A 46 17.28 -12.66 -24.66
N MET A 47 16.52 -13.44 -25.44
CA MET A 47 15.10 -13.69 -25.19
C MET A 47 14.88 -14.36 -23.84
N GLY A 48 15.70 -15.36 -23.49
CA GLY A 48 15.59 -16.07 -22.21
C GLY A 48 15.82 -15.17 -21.00
N ARG A 49 16.81 -14.26 -21.07
CA ARG A 49 17.05 -13.28 -19.99
C ARG A 49 15.88 -12.31 -19.85
N TRP A 50 15.39 -11.78 -20.97
CA TRP A 50 14.27 -10.86 -20.98
C TRP A 50 12.98 -11.52 -20.46
N ALA A 51 12.63 -12.70 -20.96
CA ALA A 51 11.44 -13.45 -20.55
C ALA A 51 11.48 -13.81 -19.06
N LYS A 52 12.66 -14.18 -18.53
CA LYS A 52 12.83 -14.40 -17.09
C LYS A 52 12.49 -13.15 -16.27
N ARG A 53 13.04 -11.99 -16.64
CA ARG A 53 12.75 -10.71 -15.95
C ARG A 53 11.26 -10.38 -15.98
N ARG A 54 10.61 -10.55 -17.14
CA ARG A 54 9.17 -10.32 -17.29
C ARG A 54 8.33 -11.27 -16.43
N ARG A 55 8.65 -12.57 -16.40
CA ARG A 55 7.98 -13.55 -15.52
C ARG A 55 8.10 -13.19 -14.04
N ASP A 56 9.31 -12.80 -13.61
CA ASP A 56 9.54 -12.35 -12.24
C ASP A 56 8.71 -11.11 -11.91
N TRP A 57 8.62 -10.15 -12.85
CA TRP A 57 7.77 -8.96 -12.70
C TRP A 57 6.28 -9.29 -12.59
N HIS A 58 5.74 -10.13 -13.50
CA HIS A 58 4.33 -10.55 -13.47
C HIS A 58 3.98 -11.24 -12.14
N ARG A 59 4.89 -12.08 -11.62
CA ARG A 59 4.68 -12.72 -10.30
C ARG A 59 4.52 -11.70 -9.18
N VAL A 60 5.27 -10.60 -9.21
CA VAL A 60 5.18 -9.55 -8.20
C VAL A 60 3.88 -8.76 -8.34
N VAL A 61 3.48 -8.42 -9.57
CA VAL A 61 2.22 -7.70 -9.86
C VAL A 61 1.00 -8.52 -9.44
N GLU A 62 0.96 -9.81 -9.75
CA GLU A 62 -0.14 -10.69 -9.34
C GLU A 62 -0.24 -10.83 -7.82
N ARG A 63 0.91 -10.87 -7.13
CA ARG A 63 0.94 -10.83 -5.67
C ARG A 63 0.40 -9.51 -5.13
N GLU A 64 0.67 -8.39 -5.80
CA GLU A 64 0.13 -7.09 -5.41
C GLU A 64 -1.40 -7.03 -5.55
N LYS A 65 -1.94 -7.51 -6.68
CA LYS A 65 -3.39 -7.58 -6.89
C LYS A 65 -4.08 -8.43 -5.83
N ALA A 66 -3.49 -9.58 -5.47
CA ALA A 66 -4.02 -10.43 -4.41
C ALA A 66 -4.04 -9.71 -3.05
N VAL A 67 -3.01 -8.91 -2.73
CA VAL A 67 -2.97 -8.13 -1.49
C VAL A 67 -4.00 -7.00 -1.50
N ARG A 68 -4.17 -6.28 -2.62
CA ARG A 68 -5.21 -5.25 -2.75
C ARG A 68 -6.62 -5.83 -2.62
N GLY A 69 -6.89 -6.97 -3.26
CA GLY A 69 -8.19 -7.65 -3.13
C GLY A 69 -8.49 -8.11 -1.69
N MET A 70 -7.47 -8.55 -0.94
CA MET A 70 -7.65 -8.81 0.50
C MET A 70 -7.90 -7.54 1.32
N SER A 71 -7.34 -6.40 0.92
CA SER A 71 -7.60 -5.11 1.57
C SER A 71 -9.05 -4.66 1.39
N GLU A 72 -9.55 -4.72 0.16
CA GLU A 72 -10.92 -4.28 -0.16
C GLU A 72 -11.97 -5.14 0.58
N ALA A 73 -11.72 -6.45 0.71
CA ALA A 73 -12.58 -7.33 1.50
C ALA A 73 -12.56 -7.01 3.02
N VAL A 74 -11.46 -6.47 3.53
CA VAL A 74 -11.29 -6.16 4.97
C VAL A 74 -11.89 -4.81 5.35
N ASP A 75 -11.97 -3.85 4.42
CA ASP A 75 -12.57 -2.52 4.66
C ASP A 75 -14.09 -2.58 4.86
N THR A 76 -14.77 -3.59 4.30
CA THR A 76 -16.23 -3.74 4.41
C THR A 76 -16.70 -4.19 5.80
N ASP A 77 -15.85 -4.82 6.62
CA ASP A 77 -16.31 -5.55 7.81
C ASP A 77 -15.89 -4.94 9.17
N PHE A 78 -14.90 -4.04 9.26
CA PHE A 78 -14.38 -3.66 10.60
C PHE A 78 -13.90 -2.20 10.74
N GLY A 79 -14.73 -1.38 11.40
CA GLY A 79 -14.41 -0.02 11.87
C GLY A 79 -13.39 0.05 13.02
N GLY A 80 -12.15 -0.37 12.77
CA GLY A 80 -11.03 -0.30 13.72
C GLY A 80 -9.73 0.14 13.04
N GLU A 81 -9.69 1.41 12.61
CA GLU A 81 -8.90 1.90 11.48
C GLU A 81 -7.37 1.88 11.57
N ASN A 82 -6.71 1.86 12.75
CA ASN A 82 -5.27 2.16 12.76
C ASN A 82 -4.35 0.94 12.67
N GLU A 83 -4.63 -0.14 13.38
CA GLU A 83 -3.65 -1.23 13.51
C GLU A 83 -3.58 -2.12 12.26
N LYS A 84 -4.71 -2.32 11.58
CA LYS A 84 -4.78 -3.07 10.32
C LYS A 84 -4.24 -2.24 9.15
N ARG A 85 -4.56 -0.93 9.09
CA ARG A 85 -4.00 0.01 8.10
C ARG A 85 -2.47 0.09 8.21
N ASN A 86 -1.93 0.14 9.42
CA ASN A 86 -0.49 0.16 9.64
C ASN A 86 0.21 -1.14 9.22
N ARG A 87 -0.38 -2.30 9.51
CA ARG A 87 0.11 -3.59 8.98
C ARG A 87 0.05 -3.64 7.46
N MET A 88 -1.00 -3.09 6.86
CA MET A 88 -1.14 -3.02 5.41
C MET A 88 -0.10 -2.11 4.77
N LEU A 89 0.15 -0.93 5.32
CA LEU A 89 1.20 -0.02 4.85
C LEU A 89 2.58 -0.68 4.92
N LEU A 90 2.87 -1.40 6.01
CA LEU A 90 4.06 -2.25 6.16
C LEU A 90 4.17 -3.32 5.07
N HIS A 91 3.07 -3.97 4.74
CA HIS A 91 3.05 -4.96 3.67
C HIS A 91 3.22 -4.35 2.26
N LEU A 92 2.57 -3.22 1.98
CA LEU A 92 2.69 -2.50 0.71
C LEU A 92 4.11 -1.96 0.51
N ALA A 93 4.72 -1.40 1.55
CA ALA A 93 6.10 -0.94 1.50
C ALA A 93 7.09 -2.09 1.26
N ARG A 94 6.94 -3.22 1.95
CA ARG A 94 7.75 -4.43 1.71
C ARG A 94 7.61 -4.93 0.27
N ASN A 95 6.41 -4.84 -0.30
CA ASN A 95 6.15 -5.25 -1.68
C ASN A 95 6.78 -4.29 -2.69
N ASN A 96 6.63 -2.97 -2.49
CA ASN A 96 7.27 -1.95 -3.32
C ASN A 96 8.80 -2.05 -3.29
N LEU A 97 9.41 -2.32 -2.13
CA LEU A 97 10.83 -2.66 -2.00
C LEU A 97 11.22 -3.87 -2.85
N SER A 98 10.36 -4.89 -2.90
CA SER A 98 10.59 -6.08 -3.73
C SER A 98 10.46 -5.78 -5.23
N ILE A 99 9.55 -4.87 -5.63
CA ILE A 99 9.41 -4.39 -7.01
C ILE A 99 10.63 -3.58 -7.44
N ILE A 100 11.10 -2.68 -6.57
CA ILE A 100 12.29 -1.85 -6.81
C ILE A 100 13.52 -2.77 -6.95
N ALA A 101 13.71 -3.72 -6.05
CA ALA A 101 14.78 -4.72 -6.14
C ALA A 101 14.70 -5.56 -7.44
N ALA A 102 13.50 -5.91 -7.89
CA ALA A 102 13.29 -6.63 -9.15
C ALA A 102 13.59 -5.74 -10.38
N ARG A 103 13.25 -4.45 -10.33
CA ARG A 103 13.53 -3.46 -11.40
C ARG A 103 15.00 -3.07 -11.49
N MET A 104 15.73 -3.07 -10.39
CA MET A 104 17.18 -2.79 -10.36
C MET A 104 18.04 -3.91 -10.97
N GLY A 105 17.41 -4.97 -11.50
CA GLY A 105 18.09 -5.88 -12.41
C GLY A 105 19.28 -6.61 -11.79
N GLY A 106 19.14 -7.13 -10.57
CA GLY A 106 20.04 -8.14 -9.99
C GLY A 106 21.51 -7.75 -9.76
N GLU A 107 21.98 -6.56 -10.18
CA GLU A 107 23.36 -6.11 -9.98
C GLU A 107 23.50 -5.09 -8.85
N GLU A 108 22.50 -4.26 -8.58
CA GLU A 108 22.45 -3.47 -7.36
C GLU A 108 21.78 -4.30 -6.26
N LYS A 109 22.61 -4.94 -5.44
CA LYS A 109 22.15 -5.47 -4.14
C LYS A 109 21.60 -4.28 -3.37
N LEU A 110 20.29 -4.30 -3.12
CA LEU A 110 19.69 -3.42 -2.14
C LEU A 110 20.43 -3.68 -0.82
N GLU A 111 21.29 -2.74 -0.43
CA GLU A 111 22.08 -2.85 0.80
C GLU A 111 21.09 -3.06 1.95
N LEU A 112 21.37 -4.02 2.82
CA LEU A 112 20.48 -4.36 3.94
C LEU A 112 20.15 -3.10 4.78
N GLY A 113 21.09 -2.14 4.81
CA GLY A 113 20.93 -0.82 5.40
C GLY A 113 19.80 0.02 4.80
N ASP A 114 19.66 0.05 3.47
CA ASP A 114 18.63 0.85 2.79
C ASP A 114 17.24 0.24 2.96
N ALA A 115 17.15 -1.10 2.92
CA ALA A 115 15.92 -1.81 3.23
C ALA A 115 15.48 -1.57 4.68
N MET A 116 16.42 -1.63 5.62
CA MET A 116 16.16 -1.34 7.03
C MET A 116 15.80 0.13 7.27
N GLY A 117 16.45 1.06 6.55
CA GLY A 117 16.15 2.49 6.59
C GLY A 117 14.72 2.78 6.16
N LEU A 118 14.27 2.18 5.06
CA LEU A 118 12.89 2.31 4.58
C LEU A 118 11.88 1.66 5.52
N ILE A 119 12.16 0.47 6.06
CA ILE A 119 11.31 -0.18 7.06
C ILE A 119 11.21 0.67 8.33
N LYS A 120 12.32 1.28 8.76
CA LYS A 120 12.35 2.17 9.92
C LYS A 120 11.55 3.44 9.68
N ALA A 121 11.76 4.11 8.55
CA ALA A 121 11.01 5.32 8.18
C ALA A 121 9.50 5.04 8.13
N LEU A 122 9.10 3.87 7.64
CA LEU A 122 7.71 3.47 7.61
C LEU A 122 7.15 3.15 9.01
N LYS A 123 7.93 2.48 9.86
CA LYS A 123 7.57 2.26 11.26
C LYS A 123 7.39 3.61 11.97
N ASP A 124 8.28 4.55 11.75
CA ASP A 124 8.24 5.87 12.36
C ASP A 124 7.00 6.66 11.89
N LEU A 125 6.63 6.55 10.61
CA LEU A 125 5.39 7.13 10.07
C LEU A 125 4.13 6.52 10.72
N VAL A 126 4.10 5.19 10.85
CA VAL A 126 3.02 4.45 11.52
C VAL A 126 2.87 4.86 12.99
N VAL A 127 3.99 5.08 13.69
CA VAL A 127 3.99 5.54 15.08
C VAL A 127 3.50 6.99 15.16
N ALA A 128 3.93 7.86 14.25
CA ALA A 128 3.46 9.24 14.17
C ALA A 128 1.93 9.32 13.98
N ASP A 129 1.38 8.53 13.06
CA ASP A 129 -0.07 8.49 12.79
C ASP A 129 -0.87 8.01 14.01
N LYS A 130 -0.33 7.04 14.77
CA LYS A 130 -0.94 6.63 16.05
C LYS A 130 -0.94 7.76 17.07
N VAL A 131 0.18 8.48 17.20
CA VAL A 131 0.30 9.62 18.12
C VAL A 131 -0.67 10.73 17.74
N ASP A 132 -0.82 11.02 16.44
CA ASP A 132 -1.75 12.03 15.96
C ASP A 132 -3.21 11.63 16.23
N ALA A 133 -3.58 10.36 16.01
CA ALA A 133 -4.92 9.86 16.33
C ALA A 133 -5.21 9.88 17.84
N GLU A 134 -4.24 9.55 18.68
CA GLU A 134 -4.36 9.67 20.14
C GLU A 134 -4.52 11.13 20.58
N ARG A 135 -3.75 12.03 19.97
CA ARG A 135 -3.83 13.47 20.20
C ARG A 135 -5.19 14.04 19.80
N GLU A 136 -5.72 13.65 18.65
CA GLU A 136 -7.03 14.10 18.18
C GLU A 136 -8.15 13.61 19.09
N ARG A 137 -8.09 12.35 19.55
CA ARG A 137 -9.04 11.84 20.55
C ARG A 137 -8.97 12.60 21.87
N ALA A 138 -7.76 12.92 22.34
CA ALA A 138 -7.58 13.72 23.55
C ALA A 138 -8.16 15.12 23.40
N ILE A 139 -7.94 15.79 22.26
CA ILE A 139 -8.50 17.11 21.96
C ILE A 139 -10.04 17.04 21.93
N ARG A 140 -10.63 16.05 21.25
CA ARG A 140 -12.09 15.89 21.20
C ARG A 140 -12.69 15.63 22.59
N LEU A 141 -12.02 14.81 23.41
CA LEU A 141 -12.47 14.56 24.78
C LEU A 141 -12.41 15.84 25.63
N GLU A 142 -11.33 16.61 25.53
CA GLU A 142 -11.19 17.88 26.23
C GLU A 142 -12.25 18.89 25.79
N GLN A 143 -12.52 19.00 24.49
CA GLN A 143 -13.58 19.85 23.96
C GLN A 143 -14.97 19.44 24.47
N ASN A 144 -15.28 18.13 24.48
CA ASN A 144 -16.55 17.64 25.01
C ASN A 144 -16.69 17.90 26.51
N GLN A 145 -15.60 17.76 27.28
CA GLN A 145 -15.60 18.08 28.71
C GLN A 145 -15.78 19.58 28.98
N ARG A 146 -15.15 20.45 28.18
CA ARG A 146 -15.33 21.91 28.27
C ARG A 146 -16.77 22.31 27.91
N ALA A 147 -17.28 21.81 26.79
CA ALA A 147 -18.66 22.04 26.37
C ALA A 147 -19.68 21.57 27.41
N ALA A 148 -19.43 20.44 28.08
CA ALA A 148 -20.30 19.94 29.14
C ALA A 148 -20.29 20.81 30.40
N LYS A 149 -19.13 21.37 30.78
CA LYS A 149 -19.03 22.30 31.91
C LYS A 149 -19.72 23.63 31.60
N GLU A 150 -19.55 24.15 30.39
CA GLU A 150 -20.23 25.38 29.94
C GLU A 150 -21.75 25.19 29.87
N ALA A 151 -22.20 24.07 29.28
CA ALA A 151 -23.63 23.72 29.23
C ALA A 151 -24.23 23.55 30.63
N GLU A 152 -23.52 22.92 31.58
CA GLU A 152 -23.96 22.81 32.97
C GLU A 152 -24.09 24.17 33.66
N GLY A 153 -23.13 25.07 33.46
CA GLY A 153 -23.18 26.43 34.00
C GLY A 153 -24.38 27.22 33.48
N GLU A 154 -24.64 27.16 32.18
CA GLU A 154 -25.78 27.83 31.54
C GLU A 154 -27.13 27.20 31.92
N LEU A 155 -27.20 25.88 32.07
CA LEU A 155 -28.42 25.20 32.50
C LEU A 155 -28.75 25.51 33.97
N ARG A 156 -27.75 25.53 34.86
CA ARG A 156 -27.95 25.93 36.26
C ARG A 156 -28.36 27.39 36.39
N SER A 157 -27.76 28.31 35.62
CA SER A 157 -28.13 29.73 35.65
C SER A 157 -29.57 29.98 35.19
N ARG A 158 -30.11 29.09 34.34
CA ARG A 158 -31.51 29.09 33.89
C ARG A 158 -32.47 28.28 34.77
N GLY A 159 -32.00 27.73 35.89
CA GLY A 159 -32.83 26.99 36.84
C GLY A 159 -33.22 25.58 36.38
N ALA A 160 -32.45 24.96 35.47
CA ALA A 160 -32.67 23.59 35.08
C ALA A 160 -32.39 22.62 36.25
N THR A 161 -33.16 21.52 36.31
CA THR A 161 -32.98 20.48 37.32
C THR A 161 -31.73 19.64 37.05
N GLU A 162 -31.15 19.04 38.09
CA GLU A 162 -29.98 18.15 37.96
C GLU A 162 -30.25 16.96 37.04
N GLU A 163 -31.49 16.42 37.01
CA GLU A 163 -31.89 15.40 36.03
C GLU A 163 -31.77 15.88 34.58
N THR A 164 -32.13 17.14 34.30
CA THR A 164 -32.04 17.73 32.96
C THR A 164 -30.59 17.92 32.54
N ILE A 165 -29.74 18.36 33.47
CA ILE A 165 -28.30 18.53 33.24
C ILE A 165 -27.65 17.18 32.96
N LEU A 166 -28.01 16.15 33.72
CA LEU A 166 -27.48 14.80 33.55
C LEU A 166 -27.92 14.19 32.20
N ALA A 167 -29.18 14.41 31.81
CA ALA A 167 -29.69 13.99 30.51
C ALA A 167 -28.97 14.67 29.34
N VAL A 168 -28.65 15.96 29.45
CA VAL A 168 -27.89 16.70 28.42
C VAL A 168 -26.45 16.18 28.32
N LYS A 169 -25.77 15.98 29.45
CA LYS A 169 -24.39 15.44 29.46
C LYS A 169 -24.28 14.05 28.86
N THR A 170 -25.25 13.17 29.15
CA THR A 170 -25.22 11.77 28.70
C THR A 170 -25.79 11.59 27.28
N LYS A 171 -26.93 12.20 26.95
CA LYS A 171 -27.61 11.99 25.66
C LYS A 171 -27.09 12.87 24.53
N LEU A 172 -26.71 14.12 24.81
CA LEU A 172 -26.26 15.06 23.76
C LEU A 172 -24.74 15.09 23.63
N LEU A 173 -24.02 15.04 24.75
CA LEU A 173 -22.56 15.16 24.76
C LEU A 173 -21.83 13.81 24.87
N GLY A 174 -22.57 12.71 25.07
CA GLY A 174 -22.02 11.35 25.07
C GLY A 174 -21.03 11.07 26.22
N LEU A 175 -21.03 11.88 27.27
CA LEU A 175 -20.22 11.63 28.47
C LEU A 175 -20.88 10.54 29.30
N LYS A 176 -20.12 9.49 29.66
CA LYS A 176 -20.60 8.48 30.62
C LYS A 176 -20.84 9.14 31.97
N ALA A 177 -21.97 8.80 32.59
CA ALA A 177 -22.33 9.21 33.95
C ALA A 177 -21.27 8.79 34.97
#